data_AF-A0A379GCE1-F1
#
_entry.id   AF-A0A379GCE1-F1
#
_cell.length_a   1.000
_cell.length_b   1.000
_cell.length_c   1.000
_cell.angle_alpha   90.00
_cell.angle_beta   90.00
_cell.angle_gamma   90.00
#
_symmetry.space_group_name_H-M   'P 1'
#
loop_
_entity.id
_entity.type
_entity.pdbx_description
1 polymer ?
#
loop_
_entity_poly.entity_id
_entity_poly.type
_entity_poly.pdbx_seq_one_letter_code
_entity_poly.pdbx_strand_id
1 'polypeptide(L)'
;MKIITCYKSVPDEQDIVVNNADGSLDFSRANNKISQYDLNAIEAANQLKTQLDGIQITAMSVGGNALTNAKARKDVLSRGADDLVVVVDEQLEASLPYQTATVLAAAATKQGYDLILCGDGSADLSSQQVSLLVGGDLEYSCH
;
A
#
# COMPACT_ATOMS: atom_id res chain seq x y z
N MET A 1 18.96 5.47 -7.64
CA MET A 1 18.35 5.24 -6.32
C MET A 1 17.07 4.44 -6.51
N LYS A 2 16.85 3.39 -5.73
CA LYS A 2 15.65 2.55 -5.74
C LYS A 2 14.70 2.99 -4.64
N ILE A 3 13.55 3.52 -5.01
CA ILE A 3 12.50 3.93 -4.09
C ILE A 3 11.38 2.89 -4.13
N ILE A 4 11.00 2.37 -2.97
CA ILE A 4 9.76 1.60 -2.81
C ILE A 4 8.67 2.52 -2.29
N THR A 5 7.54 2.58 -2.97
CA THR A 5 6.33 3.25 -2.47
C THR A 5 5.33 2.20 -2.02
N CYS A 6 5.05 2.14 -0.73
CA CYS A 6 4.08 1.22 -0.18
C CYS A 6 2.68 1.77 -0.39
N TYR A 7 1.75 0.92 -0.83
CA TYR A 7 0.34 1.28 -0.94
C TYR A 7 -0.57 0.15 -0.47
N LYS A 8 -1.76 0.51 -0.03
CA LYS A 8 -2.83 -0.42 0.33
C LYS A 8 -4.00 -0.30 -0.62
N SER A 9 -4.54 -1.45 -1.02
CA SER A 9 -5.83 -1.53 -1.69
C SER A 9 -6.93 -1.56 -0.62
N VAL A 10 -7.85 -0.59 -0.67
CA VAL A 10 -8.93 -0.43 0.30
C VAL A 10 -10.27 -0.33 -0.42
N PRO A 11 -11.39 -0.75 0.19
CA PRO A 11 -12.71 -0.50 -0.38
C PRO A 11 -12.98 0.99 -0.54
N ASP A 12 -13.70 1.39 -1.59
CA ASP A 12 -14.16 2.77 -1.74
C ASP A 12 -15.24 3.08 -0.71
N GLU A 13 -14.88 3.88 0.29
CA GLU A 13 -15.75 4.24 1.39
C GLU A 13 -17.03 4.98 0.97
N GLN A 14 -17.05 5.59 -0.22
CA GLN A 14 -18.24 6.27 -0.75
C GLN A 14 -19.37 5.31 -1.15
N ASP A 15 -19.03 4.05 -1.45
CA ASP A 15 -19.96 3.01 -1.89
C ASP A 15 -20.32 2.01 -0.77
N ILE A 16 -19.77 2.21 0.44
CA ILE A 16 -20.13 1.41 1.62
C ILE A 16 -21.43 1.95 2.22
N VAL A 17 -22.37 1.05 2.50
CA VAL A 17 -23.65 1.40 3.14
C VAL A 17 -23.84 0.66 4.46
N VAL A 18 -24.61 1.26 5.37
CA VAL A 18 -25.00 0.62 6.63
C VAL A 18 -26.33 -0.09 6.44
N ASN A 19 -26.38 -1.38 6.78
CA ASN A 19 -27.59 -2.17 6.76
C ASN A 19 -28.56 -1.70 7.86
N ASN A 20 -29.74 -1.24 7.47
CA ASN A 20 -30.74 -0.71 8.41
C ASN A 20 -31.27 -1.74 9.43
N ALA A 21 -31.16 -3.03 9.13
CA ALA A 21 -31.72 -4.10 9.96
C ALA A 21 -30.84 -4.44 11.17
N ASP A 22 -29.52 -4.43 11.01
CA ASP A 22 -28.56 -4.93 12.01
C ASP A 22 -27.35 -4.01 12.23
N GLY A 23 -27.24 -2.91 11.48
CA GLY A 23 -26.13 -1.95 11.56
C GLY A 23 -24.82 -2.45 10.96
N SER A 24 -24.80 -3.62 10.29
CA SER A 24 -23.61 -4.13 9.62
C SER A 24 -23.25 -3.29 8.38
N LEU A 25 -21.99 -3.34 7.96
CA LEU A 25 -21.53 -2.67 6.75
C LEU A 25 -21.70 -3.59 5.54
N ASP A 26 -22.29 -3.07 4.46
CA ASP A 26 -22.37 -3.72 3.15
C ASP A 26 -21.34 -3.11 2.20
N PHE A 27 -20.41 -3.96 1.76
CA PHE A 27 -19.32 -3.63 0.83
C PHE A 27 -19.59 -4.12 -0.60
N SER A 28 -20.75 -4.71 -0.88
CA SER A 28 -21.06 -5.38 -2.16
C SER A 28 -20.92 -4.47 -3.38
N ARG A 29 -21.06 -3.15 -3.19
CA ARG A 29 -20.90 -2.13 -4.23
C ARG A 29 -19.56 -1.41 -4.20
N ALA A 30 -18.78 -1.57 -3.12
CA ALA A 30 -17.53 -0.87 -2.93
C ALA A 30 -16.41 -1.57 -3.72
N ASN A 31 -16.01 -0.96 -4.83
CA ASN A 31 -14.82 -1.39 -5.54
C ASN A 31 -13.57 -1.00 -4.75
N ASN A 32 -12.50 -1.78 -4.88
CA ASN A 32 -11.23 -1.40 -4.26
C ASN A 32 -10.52 -0.28 -5.04
N LYS A 33 -9.93 0.64 -4.30
CA LYS A 33 -9.08 1.74 -4.77
C LYS A 33 -7.75 1.76 -4.02
N ILE A 34 -6.81 2.58 -4.49
CA ILE A 34 -5.59 2.91 -3.74
C ILE A 34 -6.00 3.79 -2.56
N SER A 35 -5.52 3.49 -1.37
CA SER A 35 -5.73 4.35 -0.19
C SER A 35 -5.28 5.79 -0.49
N GLN A 36 -6.11 6.76 -0.14
CA GLN A 36 -5.87 8.18 -0.43
C GLN A 36 -4.56 8.69 0.19
N TYR A 37 -4.14 8.14 1.32
CA TYR A 37 -2.87 8.47 1.98
C TYR A 37 -1.66 8.02 1.14
N ASP A 38 -1.75 6.87 0.50
CA ASP A 38 -0.63 6.26 -0.23
C ASP A 38 -0.40 6.91 -1.59
N LEU A 39 -1.42 7.61 -2.13
CA LEU A 39 -1.24 8.46 -3.30
C LEU A 39 -0.18 9.55 -3.05
N ASN A 40 -0.09 10.07 -1.83
CA ASN A 40 0.92 11.05 -1.47
C ASN A 40 2.33 10.45 -1.47
N ALA A 41 2.49 9.18 -1.07
CA ALA A 41 3.79 8.50 -1.09
C ALA A 41 4.28 8.27 -2.52
N ILE A 42 3.38 7.88 -3.43
CA ILE A 42 3.69 7.74 -4.86
C ILE A 42 4.09 9.09 -5.46
N GLU A 43 3.33 10.14 -5.16
CA GLU A 43 3.61 11.49 -5.65
C GLU A 43 4.94 12.04 -5.10
N ALA A 44 5.24 11.84 -3.81
CA ALA A 44 6.52 12.25 -3.24
C ALA A 44 7.71 11.57 -3.94
N ALA A 45 7.60 10.28 -4.27
CA ALA A 45 8.62 9.57 -5.05
C ALA A 45 8.78 10.16 -6.46
N ASN A 46 7.68 10.49 -7.13
CA ASN A 46 7.71 11.15 -8.44
C ASN A 46 8.40 12.53 -8.36
N GLN A 47 8.10 13.31 -7.32
CA GLN A 47 8.75 14.61 -7.11
C GLN A 47 10.26 14.45 -6.95
N LEU A 48 10.73 13.48 -6.17
CA LEU A 48 12.16 13.16 -6.07
C LEU A 48 12.74 12.79 -7.44
N LYS A 49 12.03 11.98 -8.23
CA LYS A 49 12.42 11.58 -9.60
C LYS A 49 12.51 12.75 -10.58
N THR A 50 11.77 13.84 -10.36
CA THR A 50 11.92 15.07 -11.16
C THR A 50 13.16 15.90 -10.79
N GLN A 51 13.69 15.71 -9.58
CA GLN A 51 14.81 16.48 -9.04
C GLN A 51 16.15 15.74 -9.12
N LEU A 52 16.12 14.41 -9.18
CA LEU A 52 17.29 13.55 -9.11
C LEU A 52 17.29 12.52 -10.24
N ASP A 53 18.44 12.34 -10.88
CA ASP A 53 18.61 11.36 -11.95
C ASP A 53 18.73 9.92 -11.41
N GLY A 54 18.34 8.95 -12.24
CA GLY A 54 18.52 7.53 -11.96
C GLY A 54 17.65 6.99 -10.82
N ILE A 55 16.52 7.63 -10.52
CA ILE A 55 15.50 7.10 -9.62
C ILE A 55 14.64 6.07 -10.34
N GLN A 56 14.50 4.90 -9.71
CA GLN A 56 13.55 3.86 -10.09
C GLN A 56 12.54 3.67 -8.96
N ILE A 57 11.25 3.76 -9.28
CA ILE A 57 10.14 3.67 -8.32
C ILE A 57 9.47 2.30 -8.48
N THR A 58 9.44 1.50 -7.41
CA THR A 58 8.64 0.28 -7.35
C THR A 58 7.46 0.49 -6.41
N ALA A 59 6.24 0.41 -6.91
CA ALA A 59 5.07 0.35 -6.03
C ALA A 59 4.98 -1.04 -5.39
N MET A 60 4.69 -1.10 -4.09
CA MET A 60 4.63 -2.36 -3.35
C MET A 60 3.35 -2.48 -2.49
N SER A 61 2.72 -3.64 -2.53
CA SER A 61 1.56 -3.93 -1.66
C SER A 61 1.52 -5.38 -1.20
N VAL A 62 0.87 -5.60 -0.06
CA VAL A 62 0.70 -6.90 0.59
C VAL A 62 -0.78 -7.04 0.95
N GLY A 63 -1.39 -8.18 0.62
CA GLY A 63 -2.81 -8.41 0.90
C GLY A 63 -3.37 -9.63 0.17
N GLY A 64 -4.69 -9.73 0.12
CA GLY A 64 -5.38 -10.84 -0.52
C GLY A 64 -5.74 -10.63 -1.98
N ASN A 65 -6.80 -11.30 -2.41
CA ASN A 65 -7.16 -11.45 -3.82
C ASN A 65 -7.49 -10.13 -4.53
N ALA A 66 -7.85 -9.08 -3.77
CA ALA A 66 -8.00 -7.71 -4.26
C ALA A 66 -6.79 -7.24 -5.09
N LEU A 67 -5.58 -7.61 -4.69
CA LEU A 67 -4.34 -7.24 -5.36
C LEU A 67 -4.12 -7.99 -6.68
N THR A 68 -4.94 -8.98 -7.04
CA THR A 68 -4.89 -9.66 -8.35
C THR A 68 -5.59 -8.87 -9.46
N ASN A 69 -6.38 -7.85 -9.11
CA ASN A 69 -7.18 -7.09 -10.06
C ASN A 69 -6.28 -6.31 -11.04
N ALA A 70 -6.33 -6.68 -12.32
CA ALA A 70 -5.48 -6.08 -13.36
C ALA A 70 -5.76 -4.58 -13.59
N LYS A 71 -6.99 -4.11 -13.39
CA LYS A 71 -7.32 -2.69 -13.51
C LYS A 71 -6.70 -1.89 -12.36
N ALA A 72 -6.78 -2.39 -11.13
CA ALA A 72 -6.16 -1.75 -9.97
C ALA A 72 -4.62 -1.70 -10.09
N ARG A 73 -3.99 -2.78 -10.57
CA ARG A 73 -2.53 -2.79 -10.85
C ARG A 73 -2.13 -1.74 -11.89
N LYS A 74 -2.92 -1.60 -12.96
CA LYS A 74 -2.70 -0.58 -13.99
C LYS A 74 -2.91 0.84 -13.45
N ASP A 75 -3.88 1.05 -12.57
CA ASP A 75 -4.10 2.35 -11.92
C ASP A 75 -2.85 2.78 -11.13
N VAL A 76 -2.28 1.88 -10.32
CA VAL A 76 -1.04 2.16 -9.57
C VAL A 76 0.12 2.50 -10.49
N LEU A 77 0.38 1.67 -11.51
CA LEU A 77 1.46 1.91 -12.48
C LEU A 77 1.28 3.22 -13.25
N SER A 78 0.04 3.56 -13.62
CA SER A 78 -0.26 4.80 -14.36
C SER A 78 0.04 6.08 -13.58
N ARG A 79 0.26 5.98 -12.27
CA ARG A 79 0.57 7.10 -11.37
C ARG A 79 2.07 7.37 -11.22
N GLY A 80 2.93 6.71 -12.00
CA GLY A 80 4.35 7.05 -12.11
C GLY A 80 5.33 6.04 -11.52
N ALA A 81 4.84 4.92 -10.96
CA ALA A 81 5.70 3.80 -10.61
C ALA A 81 6.27 3.12 -11.88
N ASP A 82 7.56 2.79 -11.86
CA ASP A 82 8.24 2.09 -12.97
C ASP A 82 7.97 0.58 -12.94
N ASP A 83 7.78 0.03 -11.74
CA ASP A 83 7.52 -1.39 -11.51
C ASP A 83 6.50 -1.58 -10.39
N LEU A 84 5.93 -2.79 -10.31
CA LEU A 84 4.92 -3.16 -9.33
C LEU A 84 5.21 -4.54 -8.75
N VAL A 85 5.38 -4.60 -7.44
CA VAL A 85 5.49 -5.84 -6.67
C VAL A 85 4.28 -5.97 -5.77
N VAL A 86 3.58 -7.11 -5.86
CA VAL A 86 2.50 -7.44 -4.92
C VAL A 86 2.70 -8.81 -4.32
N VAL A 87 2.55 -8.91 -3.00
CA VAL A 87 2.48 -10.20 -2.30
C VAL A 87 1.02 -10.52 -2.07
N VAL A 88 0.57 -11.63 -2.65
CA VAL A 88 -0.83 -12.05 -2.60
C VAL A 88 -0.92 -13.37 -1.87
N ASP A 89 -1.68 -13.39 -0.78
CA ASP A 89 -2.07 -14.59 -0.05
C ASP A 89 -3.41 -14.32 0.65
N GLU A 90 -4.37 -15.24 0.55
CA GLU A 90 -5.69 -15.11 1.17
C GLU A 90 -5.60 -14.97 2.70
N GLN A 91 -4.58 -15.56 3.33
CA GLN A 91 -4.36 -15.43 4.77
C GLN A 91 -4.02 -13.99 5.20
N LEU A 92 -3.63 -13.12 4.24
CA LEU A 92 -3.28 -11.73 4.52
C LEU A 92 -4.50 -10.79 4.53
N GLU A 93 -5.69 -11.24 4.12
CA GLU A 93 -6.92 -10.42 4.15
C GLU A 93 -7.30 -9.98 5.56
N ALA A 94 -7.04 -10.83 6.55
CA ALA A 94 -7.28 -10.56 7.97
C ALA A 94 -6.00 -10.23 8.74
N SER A 95 -4.91 -9.86 8.05
CA SER A 95 -3.62 -9.60 8.69
C SER A 95 -3.68 -8.35 9.59
N LEU A 96 -3.11 -8.49 10.78
CA LEU A 96 -2.89 -7.37 11.69
C LEU A 96 -1.64 -6.58 11.27
N PRO A 97 -1.48 -5.31 11.72
CA PRO A 97 -0.39 -4.44 11.28
C PRO A 97 1.01 -5.06 11.37
N TYR A 98 1.31 -5.82 12.42
CA TYR A 98 2.59 -6.52 12.58
C TYR A 98 2.81 -7.57 11.48
N GLN A 99 1.81 -8.39 11.19
CA GLN A 99 1.91 -9.41 10.15
C GLN A 99 2.07 -8.78 8.76
N THR A 100 1.29 -7.72 8.47
CA THR A 100 1.43 -6.97 7.23
C THR A 100 2.83 -6.36 7.10
N ALA A 101 3.35 -5.75 8.17
CA ALA A 101 4.66 -5.14 8.21
C ALA A 101 5.78 -6.14 7.97
N THR A 102 5.76 -7.30 8.64
CA THR A 102 6.77 -8.35 8.46
C THR A 102 6.83 -8.87 7.03
N VAL A 103 5.68 -9.09 6.40
CA VAL A 103 5.64 -9.54 4.99
C VAL A 103 6.11 -8.43 4.05
N LEU A 104 5.71 -7.18 4.30
CA LEU A 104 6.11 -6.02 3.50
C LEU A 104 7.63 -5.76 3.61
N ALA A 105 8.20 -5.86 4.81
CA ALA A 105 9.62 -5.77 5.07
C ALA A 105 10.39 -6.87 4.32
N ALA A 106 9.95 -8.13 4.42
CA ALA A 106 10.58 -9.24 3.70
C ALA A 106 10.53 -9.05 2.17
N ALA A 107 9.41 -8.56 1.64
CA ALA A 107 9.28 -8.25 0.21
C ALA A 107 10.21 -7.09 -0.21
N ALA A 108 10.29 -6.04 0.60
CA ALA A 108 11.19 -4.91 0.38
C ALA A 108 12.65 -5.35 0.37
N THR A 109 13.09 -6.13 1.38
CA THR A 109 14.45 -6.69 1.43
C THR A 109 14.78 -7.51 0.18
N LYS A 110 13.83 -8.36 -0.27
CA LYS A 110 14.02 -9.19 -1.47
C LYS A 110 14.14 -8.36 -2.75
N GLN A 111 13.37 -7.28 -2.88
CA GLN A 111 13.41 -6.37 -4.03
C GLN A 111 14.69 -5.50 -4.02
N GLY A 112 15.14 -5.11 -2.83
CA GLY A 112 16.21 -4.15 -2.61
C GLY A 112 15.75 -2.70 -2.81
N TYR A 113 16.14 -1.83 -1.89
CA TYR A 113 15.73 -0.42 -1.87
C TYR A 113 16.82 0.45 -1.23
N ASP A 114 16.76 1.75 -1.53
CA ASP A 114 17.53 2.80 -0.84
C ASP A 114 16.61 3.65 0.06
N LEU A 115 15.32 3.74 -0.29
CA LEU A 115 14.29 4.51 0.42
C LEU A 115 12.94 3.81 0.32
N ILE A 116 12.20 3.77 1.42
CA ILE A 116 10.79 3.34 1.45
C ILE A 116 9.94 4.54 1.84
N LEU A 117 8.88 4.80 1.07
CA LEU A 117 7.86 5.81 1.36
C LEU A 117 6.52 5.13 1.57
N CYS A 118 5.82 5.51 2.63
CA CYS A 118 4.49 5.01 2.98
C CYS A 118 3.54 6.18 3.19
N GLY A 119 2.23 5.95 3.02
CA GLY A 119 1.24 6.85 3.61
C GLY A 119 1.29 6.81 5.13
N ASP A 120 0.80 7.87 5.77
CA ASP A 120 0.73 7.99 7.25
C ASP A 120 -0.26 6.98 7.86
N GLY A 121 -1.23 6.51 7.06
CA GLY A 121 -2.20 5.51 7.45
C GLY A 121 -2.91 4.94 6.23
N SER A 122 -4.05 4.30 6.48
CA SER A 122 -4.92 3.77 5.42
C SER A 122 -6.34 4.31 5.58
N ALA A 123 -7.03 4.50 4.46
CA ALA A 123 -8.37 5.09 4.45
C ALA A 123 -9.46 4.16 5.02
N ASP A 124 -9.16 2.89 5.29
CA ASP A 124 -10.07 1.95 5.92
C ASP A 124 -9.94 1.95 7.46
N LEU A 125 -8.91 1.30 8.02
CA LEU A 125 -8.78 1.11 9.46
C LEU A 125 -7.94 2.19 10.15
N SER A 126 -7.19 2.99 9.38
CA SER A 126 -6.35 4.09 9.87
C SER A 126 -5.53 3.76 11.12
N SER A 127 -4.98 2.54 11.20
CA SER A 127 -4.23 2.10 12.39
C SER A 127 -2.88 2.81 12.55
N GLN A 128 -2.32 3.40 11.48
CA GLN A 128 -1.07 4.18 11.47
C GLN A 128 0.15 3.44 12.06
N GLN A 129 0.20 2.13 11.88
CA GLN A 129 1.21 1.26 12.52
C GLN A 129 2.16 0.59 11.52
N VAL A 130 1.67 0.23 10.33
CA VAL A 130 2.41 -0.64 9.40
C VAL A 130 3.75 -0.03 9.01
N SER A 131 3.80 1.26 8.67
CA SER A 131 5.04 1.95 8.28
C SER A 131 6.11 1.96 9.38
N LEU A 132 5.71 2.26 10.62
CA LEU A 132 6.60 2.24 11.78
C LEU A 132 7.12 0.83 12.08
N LEU A 133 6.25 -0.17 11.98
CA LEU A 133 6.61 -1.57 12.19
C LEU A 133 7.55 -2.08 11.09
N VAL A 134 7.36 -1.66 9.83
CA VAL A 134 8.29 -1.96 8.73
C VAL A 134 9.68 -1.38 9.02
N GLY A 135 9.76 -0.13 9.49
CA GLY A 135 11.04 0.46 9.89
C GLY A 135 11.70 -0.31 11.05
N GLY A 136 10.90 -0.70 12.06
CA GLY A 136 11.36 -1.52 13.17
C GLY A 136 11.90 -2.89 12.73
N ASP A 137 11.16 -3.61 11.89
CA ASP A 137 11.54 -4.93 11.37
C ASP A 137 12.81 -4.88 10.48
N LEU A 138 13.04 -3.73 9.83
CA LEU A 138 14.21 -3.51 8.97
C LEU A 138 15.38 -2.81 9.71
N GLU A 139 15.25 -2.55 11.01
CA GLU A 139 16.23 -1.85 11.85
C GLU A 139 16.59 -0.44 11.35
N TYR A 140 15.64 0.27 10.72
CA TYR A 140 15.80 1.66 10.29
C TYR A 140 15.00 2.63 11.15
N SER A 141 15.57 3.83 11.35
CA SER A 141 14.84 4.96 11.91
C SER A 141 13.79 5.46 10.92
N CYS A 142 12.54 5.56 11.35
CA CYS A 142 11.49 6.28 10.62
C CYS A 142 11.55 7.78 10.97
N HIS A 143 11.41 8.64 9.96
CA HIS A 143 11.40 10.09 10.08
C HIS A 143 10.19 10.69 9.38
#